data_AF-A0AAW2P3P4-F1
#
_entry.id   AF-A0AAW2P3P4-F1
#
_cell.length_a   1.000
_cell.length_b   1.000
_cell.length_c   1.000
_cell.angle_alpha   90.00
_cell.angle_beta   90.00
_cell.angle_gamma   90.00
#
_symmetry.space_group_name_H-M   'P 1'
#
loop_
_entity.id
_entity.type
_entity.pdbx_description
1 polymer ?
#
loop_
_entity_poly.entity_id
_entity_poly.type
_entity_poly.pdbx_seq_one_letter_code
_entity_poly.pdbx_strand_id
1 'polypeptide(L)'
;MTEALEDGNLISKAEAFFTFVVLSSWRDSIAVLRSCETLSPWAENLQIVRRCCDSIAWKISHETSTIGEIINGDKWWFNDMATLRIDYFTRIITALKAKGVIPEIIGSCIMQYGEIWLPIRESGREGMGSNDGSNELQWNIMSGRSQGGVIGPTKEQRMIVENLVSILPPQKEAVSSKFL
;
A
#
# COMPACT_ATOMS: atom_id res chain seq x y z
N MET A 1 -9.55 36.32 16.75
CA MET A 1 -10.70 35.62 16.15
C MET A 1 -10.68 34.20 16.67
N THR A 2 -11.56 33.86 17.60
CA THR A 2 -11.67 32.52 18.17
C THR A 2 -12.90 31.86 17.55
N GLU A 3 -12.71 30.81 16.75
CA GLU A 3 -13.78 30.10 16.01
C GLU A 3 -14.76 29.31 16.93
N ALA A 4 -14.74 29.61 18.23
CA ALA A 4 -15.31 28.79 19.29
C ALA A 4 -16.82 29.00 19.54
N LEU A 5 -17.61 29.46 18.57
CA LEU A 5 -18.94 30.01 18.89
C LEU A 5 -20.16 29.52 18.07
N GLU A 6 -20.03 28.58 17.13
CA GLU A 6 -21.21 28.00 16.46
C GLU A 6 -21.14 26.48 16.27
N ASP A 7 -22.30 25.84 16.40
CA ASP A 7 -22.54 24.45 16.05
C ASP A 7 -22.27 24.27 14.54
N GLY A 8 -21.18 23.59 14.20
CA GLY A 8 -20.73 23.41 12.81
C GLY A 8 -19.67 24.40 12.32
N ASN A 9 -18.65 24.69 13.14
CA ASN A 9 -17.42 25.33 12.68
C ASN A 9 -16.69 24.49 11.61
N LEU A 10 -15.72 25.10 10.90
CA LEU A 10 -15.05 24.46 9.77
C LEU A 10 -14.30 23.18 10.20
N ILE A 11 -13.70 23.18 11.39
CA ILE A 11 -13.00 22.01 11.93
C ILE A 11 -13.98 20.84 12.12
N SER A 12 -15.12 21.06 12.76
CA SER A 12 -16.12 20.01 12.98
C SER A 12 -16.70 19.50 11.67
N LYS A 13 -16.93 20.37 10.69
CA LYS A 13 -17.39 19.98 9.34
C LYS A 13 -16.33 19.17 8.58
N ALA A 14 -15.06 19.57 8.65
CA ALA A 14 -13.96 18.85 8.03
C ALA A 14 -13.76 17.47 8.68
N GLU A 15 -13.84 17.39 10.00
CA GLU A 15 -13.73 16.15 10.77
C GLU A 15 -14.89 15.19 10.48
N ALA A 16 -16.12 15.72 10.38
CA ALA A 16 -17.28 14.94 9.99
C ALA A 16 -17.16 14.43 8.55
N PHE A 17 -16.74 15.28 7.60
CA PHE A 17 -16.50 14.86 6.22
C PHE A 17 -15.43 13.76 6.16
N PHE A 18 -14.31 13.95 6.86
CA PHE A 18 -13.24 12.96 6.91
C PHE A 18 -13.75 11.62 7.47
N THR A 19 -14.46 11.65 8.59
CA THR A 19 -14.95 10.43 9.24
C THR A 19 -16.03 9.71 8.42
N PHE A 20 -17.03 10.43 7.93
CA PHE A 20 -18.22 9.82 7.34
C PHE A 20 -18.13 9.64 5.83
N VAL A 21 -17.30 10.42 5.13
CA VAL A 21 -17.14 10.31 3.67
C VAL A 21 -15.82 9.61 3.36
N VAL A 22 -14.70 10.18 3.78
CA VAL A 22 -13.37 9.67 3.40
C VAL A 22 -13.12 8.30 4.00
N LEU A 23 -13.24 8.14 5.33
CA LEU A 23 -12.97 6.85 5.98
C LEU A 23 -14.02 5.79 5.63
N SER A 24 -15.22 6.19 5.21
CA SER A 24 -16.24 5.25 4.73
C SER A 24 -15.92 4.66 3.35
N SER A 25 -15.04 5.29 2.57
CA SER A 25 -14.70 4.90 1.20
C SER A 25 -13.26 4.41 1.09
N TRP A 26 -13.07 3.23 0.51
CA TRP A 26 -11.75 2.69 0.21
C TRP A 26 -10.95 3.65 -0.67
N ARG A 27 -11.56 4.05 -1.79
CA ARG A 27 -10.91 4.85 -2.84
C ARG A 27 -10.50 6.22 -2.32
N ASP A 28 -11.35 6.85 -1.51
CA ASP A 28 -11.05 8.17 -0.95
C ASP A 28 -9.96 8.07 0.12
N SER A 29 -9.94 7.01 0.93
CA SER A 29 -8.85 6.76 1.89
C SER A 29 -7.51 6.57 1.18
N ILE A 30 -7.46 5.83 0.07
CA ILE A 30 -6.25 5.67 -0.75
C ILE A 30 -5.82 7.01 -1.39
N ALA A 31 -6.78 7.78 -1.93
CA ALA A 31 -6.50 9.08 -2.54
C ALA A 31 -5.94 10.09 -1.53
N VAL A 32 -6.46 10.09 -0.29
CA VAL A 32 -5.94 10.93 0.80
C VAL A 32 -4.53 10.51 1.18
N LEU A 33 -4.24 9.20 1.28
CA LEU A 33 -2.88 8.73 1.56
C LEU A 33 -1.87 9.20 0.50
N ARG A 34 -2.21 9.08 -0.79
CA ARG A 34 -1.35 9.61 -1.88
C ARG A 34 -1.15 11.12 -1.77
N SER A 35 -2.20 11.86 -1.43
CA SER A 35 -2.11 13.31 -1.24
C SER A 35 -1.22 13.68 -0.05
N CYS A 36 -1.23 12.88 1.03
CA CYS A 36 -0.43 13.09 2.22
C CYS A 36 1.08 12.91 1.99
N GLU A 37 1.52 12.29 0.89
CA GLU A 37 2.96 12.15 0.56
C GLU A 37 3.70 13.48 0.53
N THR A 38 3.02 14.54 0.11
CA THR A 38 3.58 15.89 0.02
C THR A 38 3.35 16.74 1.28
N LEU A 39 2.57 16.23 2.24
CA LEU A 39 2.07 16.96 3.41
C LEU A 39 2.74 16.54 4.72
N SER A 40 3.84 15.78 4.65
CA SER A 40 4.65 15.44 5.84
C SER A 40 5.31 16.70 6.42
N PRO A 41 5.25 16.96 7.74
CA PRO A 41 4.76 16.08 8.82
C PRO A 41 3.31 16.37 9.26
N TRP A 42 2.61 17.31 8.63
CA TRP A 42 1.31 17.80 9.11
C TRP A 42 0.23 16.72 9.09
N ALA A 43 0.22 15.89 8.04
CA ALA A 43 -0.70 14.76 7.92
C ALA A 43 -0.54 13.73 9.05
N GLU A 44 0.68 13.56 9.56
CA GLU A 44 0.99 12.67 10.67
C GLU A 44 0.50 13.25 12.00
N ASN A 45 0.75 14.55 12.22
CA ASN A 45 0.32 15.24 13.45
C ASN A 45 -1.20 15.25 13.60
N LEU A 46 -1.93 15.38 12.50
CA LEU A 46 -3.40 15.30 12.47
C LEU A 46 -3.95 13.86 12.48
N GLN A 47 -3.07 12.85 12.53
CA GLN A 47 -3.42 11.43 12.50
C GLN A 47 -4.24 10.99 11.28
N ILE A 48 -4.22 11.77 10.19
CA ILE A 48 -4.94 11.48 8.95
C ILE A 48 -4.44 10.16 8.35
N VAL A 49 -3.11 10.02 8.23
CA VAL A 49 -2.46 8.83 7.68
C VAL A 49 -2.86 7.59 8.47
N ARG A 50 -2.74 7.63 9.80
CA ARG A 50 -3.11 6.52 10.69
C ARG A 50 -4.56 6.11 10.51
N ARG A 51 -5.50 7.07 10.53
CA ARG A 51 -6.93 6.79 10.41
C ARG A 51 -7.31 6.21 9.06
N CYS A 52 -6.70 6.68 7.97
CA CYS A 52 -6.87 6.08 6.65
C CYS A 52 -6.35 4.63 6.61
N CYS A 53 -5.15 4.37 7.14
CA CYS A 53 -4.60 3.01 7.21
C CYS A 53 -5.49 2.08 8.05
N ASP A 54 -5.97 2.54 9.21
CA ASP A 54 -6.84 1.77 10.10
C ASP A 54 -8.20 1.46 9.45
N SER A 55 -8.78 2.42 8.72
CA SER A 55 -10.03 2.23 7.96
C SER A 55 -9.87 1.21 6.84
N ILE A 56 -8.83 1.35 6.01
CA ILE A 56 -8.47 0.41 4.95
C ILE A 56 -8.32 -1.00 5.54
N ALA A 57 -7.55 -1.14 6.61
CA ALA A 57 -7.34 -2.43 7.26
C ALA A 57 -8.65 -2.99 7.84
N TRP A 58 -9.52 -2.15 8.40
CA TRP A 58 -10.83 -2.57 8.90
C TRP A 58 -11.70 -3.15 7.79
N LYS A 59 -11.76 -2.51 6.63
CA LYS A 59 -12.54 -2.96 5.46
C LYS A 59 -12.07 -4.32 4.96
N ILE A 60 -10.76 -4.47 4.72
CA ILE A 60 -10.17 -5.75 4.31
C ILE A 60 -10.43 -6.82 5.37
N SER A 61 -10.31 -6.51 6.65
CA SER A 61 -10.53 -7.49 7.72
C SER A 61 -11.99 -7.97 7.78
N HIS A 62 -12.95 -7.10 7.46
CA HIS A 62 -14.37 -7.46 7.40
C HIS A 62 -14.68 -8.32 6.17
N GLU A 63 -14.13 -7.96 5.00
CA GLU A 63 -14.26 -8.73 3.76
C GLU A 63 -13.53 -10.08 3.82
N THR A 64 -12.43 -10.18 4.55
CA THR A 64 -11.70 -11.45 4.75
C THR A 64 -12.35 -12.35 5.80
N SER A 65 -13.12 -11.78 6.73
CA SER A 65 -13.89 -12.56 7.72
C SER A 65 -15.10 -13.25 7.08
N THR A 66 -15.58 -12.79 5.92
CA THR A 66 -16.52 -13.52 5.09
C THR A 66 -15.76 -14.59 4.27
N ILE A 67 -15.40 -15.67 4.97
CA ILE A 67 -14.53 -16.81 4.57
C ILE A 67 -14.80 -17.39 3.16
N GLY A 68 -15.93 -17.08 2.52
CA GLY A 68 -16.30 -17.58 1.19
C GLY A 68 -15.74 -16.82 -0.02
N GLU A 69 -15.38 -15.53 0.11
CA GLU A 69 -15.03 -14.71 -1.08
C GLU A 69 -13.52 -14.63 -1.38
N ILE A 70 -12.65 -14.93 -0.41
CA ILE A 70 -11.18 -14.89 -0.60
C ILE A 70 -10.68 -15.91 -1.64
N ILE A 71 -11.45 -16.98 -1.86
CA ILE A 71 -11.09 -18.07 -2.78
C ILE A 71 -11.44 -17.70 -4.24
N ASN A 72 -12.33 -16.72 -4.45
CA ASN A 72 -12.78 -16.30 -5.78
C ASN A 72 -12.06 -15.03 -6.26
N GLY A 73 -10.83 -15.21 -6.75
CA GLY A 73 -10.29 -14.51 -7.94
C GLY A 73 -9.91 -13.04 -7.83
N ASP A 74 -10.78 -12.16 -7.32
CA ASP A 74 -10.61 -10.73 -7.50
C ASP A 74 -10.13 -10.05 -6.23
N LYS A 75 -8.81 -10.17 -6.05
CA LYS A 75 -7.97 -9.42 -5.11
C LYS A 75 -7.86 -7.93 -5.53
N TRP A 76 -8.98 -7.29 -5.84
CA TRP A 76 -9.06 -5.95 -6.43
C TRP A 76 -8.32 -4.86 -5.63
N TRP A 77 -8.32 -4.99 -4.30
CA TRP A 77 -7.70 -4.02 -3.39
C TRP A 77 -6.16 -4.07 -3.39
N PHE A 78 -5.55 -5.18 -3.83
CA PHE A 78 -4.10 -5.32 -3.79
C PHE A 78 -3.39 -4.34 -4.72
N ASN A 79 -3.91 -4.16 -5.93
CA ASN A 79 -3.34 -3.25 -6.92
C ASN A 79 -3.32 -1.82 -6.38
N ASP A 80 -4.42 -1.38 -5.76
CA ASP A 80 -4.52 -0.06 -5.17
C ASP A 80 -3.51 0.14 -4.03
N MET A 81 -3.35 -0.84 -3.14
CA MET A 81 -2.36 -0.73 -2.06
C MET A 81 -0.93 -0.76 -2.58
N ALA A 82 -0.64 -1.54 -3.62
CA ALA A 82 0.70 -1.67 -4.17
C ALA A 82 1.19 -0.40 -4.86
N THR A 83 0.29 0.51 -5.20
CA THR A 83 0.67 1.85 -5.70
C THR A 83 1.17 2.82 -4.62
N LEU A 84 0.94 2.52 -3.33
CA LEU A 84 1.32 3.41 -2.24
C LEU A 84 2.82 3.31 -1.95
N ARG A 85 3.40 4.40 -1.44
CA ARG A 85 4.76 4.36 -0.86
C ARG A 85 4.87 3.30 0.23
N ILE A 86 6.07 2.76 0.38
CA ILE A 86 6.39 1.68 1.33
C ILE A 86 5.96 2.01 2.76
N ASP A 87 6.12 3.25 3.22
CA ASP A 87 5.74 3.64 4.59
C ASP A 87 4.23 3.47 4.86
N TYR A 88 3.39 3.80 3.87
CA TYR A 88 1.94 3.64 4.02
C TYR A 88 1.53 2.18 3.86
N PHE A 89 2.16 1.47 2.91
CA PHE A 89 1.94 0.04 2.73
C PHE A 89 2.25 -0.75 4.01
N THR A 90 3.43 -0.56 4.60
CA THR A 90 3.85 -1.23 5.85
C THR A 90 2.91 -0.94 7.01
N ARG A 91 2.41 0.29 7.14
CA ARG A 91 1.42 0.67 8.16
C ARG A 91 0.08 -0.03 7.96
N ILE A 92 -0.39 -0.14 6.72
CA ILE A 92 -1.61 -0.90 6.40
C ILE A 92 -1.40 -2.38 6.74
N ILE A 93 -0.28 -2.99 6.34
CA ILE A 93 0.03 -4.39 6.67
C ILE A 93 0.10 -4.60 8.19
N THR A 94 0.69 -3.66 8.93
CA THR A 94 0.75 -3.72 10.40
C THR A 94 -0.65 -3.67 11.02
N ALA A 95 -1.53 -2.80 10.50
CA ALA A 95 -2.91 -2.72 10.95
C ALA A 95 -3.72 -4.00 10.60
N LEU A 96 -3.47 -4.62 9.44
CA LEU A 96 -4.08 -5.90 9.05
C LEU A 96 -3.66 -7.03 9.99
N LYS A 97 -2.37 -7.10 10.33
CA LYS A 97 -1.85 -8.05 11.33
C LYS A 97 -2.53 -7.87 12.67
N ALA A 98 -2.68 -6.63 13.14
CA ALA A 98 -3.33 -6.32 14.41
C ALA A 98 -4.82 -6.69 14.42
N LYS A 99 -5.47 -6.73 13.26
CA LYS A 99 -6.87 -7.16 13.10
C LYS A 99 -7.05 -8.67 12.90
N GLY A 100 -5.97 -9.44 12.92
CA GLY A 100 -6.03 -10.90 12.82
C GLY A 100 -6.29 -11.43 11.42
N VAL A 101 -6.00 -10.64 10.37
CA VAL A 101 -6.02 -11.15 8.99
C VAL A 101 -5.03 -12.30 8.86
N ILE A 102 -5.43 -13.36 8.17
CA ILE A 102 -4.61 -14.56 8.07
C ILE A 102 -3.25 -14.27 7.39
N PRO A 103 -2.16 -14.86 7.91
CA PRO A 103 -0.80 -14.62 7.41
C PRO A 103 -0.60 -14.86 5.91
N GLU A 104 -1.34 -15.81 5.32
CA GLU A 104 -1.22 -16.20 3.91
C GLU A 104 -1.70 -15.08 2.97
N ILE A 105 -2.74 -14.34 3.39
CA ILE A 105 -3.21 -13.15 2.68
C ILE A 105 -2.16 -12.05 2.80
N ILE A 106 -1.65 -11.81 4.01
CA ILE A 106 -0.63 -10.78 4.25
C ILE A 106 0.64 -11.06 3.44
N GLY A 107 1.09 -12.32 3.40
CA GLY A 107 2.25 -12.72 2.62
C GLY A 107 2.02 -12.55 1.12
N SER A 108 0.83 -12.87 0.63
CA SER A 108 0.43 -12.56 -0.76
C SER A 108 0.54 -11.06 -1.05
N CYS A 109 0.13 -10.18 -0.12
CA CYS A 109 0.22 -8.73 -0.30
C CYS A 109 1.66 -8.27 -0.45
N ILE A 110 2.52 -8.77 0.43
CA ILE A 110 3.94 -8.43 0.48
C ILE A 110 4.64 -8.91 -0.79
N MET A 111 4.32 -10.12 -1.25
CA MET A 111 4.86 -10.68 -2.49
C MET A 111 4.51 -9.83 -3.69
N GLN A 112 3.23 -9.49 -3.87
CA GLN A 112 2.77 -8.67 -4.98
C GLN A 112 3.36 -7.25 -4.95
N TYR A 113 3.49 -6.65 -3.75
CA TYR A 113 4.19 -5.38 -3.58
C TYR A 113 5.66 -5.51 -4.03
N GLY A 114 6.33 -6.57 -3.60
CA GLY A 114 7.71 -6.85 -4.00
C GLY A 114 7.84 -7.03 -5.52
N GLU A 115 6.95 -7.77 -6.18
CA GLU A 115 7.01 -7.98 -7.64
C GLU A 115 6.90 -6.68 -8.43
N ILE A 116 6.04 -5.75 -7.97
CA ILE A 116 5.92 -4.41 -8.57
C ILE A 116 7.23 -3.64 -8.33
N TRP A 117 7.66 -3.48 -7.09
CA TRP A 117 8.75 -2.55 -6.76
C TRP A 117 10.17 -3.10 -6.93
N LEU A 118 10.32 -4.42 -7.00
CA LEU A 118 11.56 -5.15 -7.18
C LEU A 118 11.41 -6.10 -8.37
N PRO A 119 11.34 -5.57 -9.61
CA PRO A 119 11.33 -6.43 -10.78
C PRO A 119 12.62 -7.26 -10.75
N ILE A 120 12.47 -8.55 -10.44
CA ILE A 120 13.54 -9.53 -10.55
C ILE A 120 13.96 -9.47 -12.01
N ARG A 121 15.14 -8.90 -12.27
CA ARG A 121 15.76 -8.94 -13.57
C ARG A 121 16.14 -10.39 -13.82
N GLU A 122 15.22 -11.18 -14.37
CA GLU A 122 15.54 -12.45 -14.99
C GLU A 122 16.44 -12.17 -16.19
N SER A 123 17.72 -11.99 -15.94
CA SER A 123 18.73 -12.07 -16.98
C SER A 123 18.82 -13.52 -17.42
N GLY A 124 18.09 -13.87 -18.47
CA GLY A 124 18.43 -14.98 -19.34
C GLY A 124 17.39 -16.07 -19.49
N ARG A 125 16.25 -15.77 -20.13
CA ARG A 125 15.60 -16.73 -21.03
C ARG A 125 14.62 -16.09 -22.02
N GLU A 126 15.14 -15.36 -22.99
CA GLU A 126 14.37 -15.05 -24.21
C GLU A 126 15.04 -15.71 -25.41
N GLY A 127 14.61 -16.94 -25.66
CA GLY A 127 14.51 -17.49 -26.99
C GLY A 127 13.03 -17.73 -27.26
N MET A 128 12.56 -17.21 -28.39
CA MET A 128 11.23 -17.37 -29.00
C MET A 128 10.15 -16.41 -28.49
N GLY A 129 9.85 -15.44 -29.35
CA GLY A 129 8.94 -14.33 -29.06
C GLY A 129 7.46 -14.66 -29.14
N SER A 130 6.67 -13.66 -28.81
CA SER A 130 5.34 -13.39 -29.35
C SER A 130 4.99 -11.94 -29.02
N ASN A 131 4.60 -11.21 -30.06
CA ASN A 131 3.93 -9.92 -29.93
C ASN A 131 2.65 -10.11 -29.11
N ASP A 132 2.51 -9.36 -28.02
CA ASP A 132 1.22 -8.74 -27.70
C ASP A 132 1.44 -7.48 -26.87
N GLY A 133 0.94 -6.37 -27.37
CA GLY A 133 1.08 -5.07 -26.75
C GLY A 133 -0.02 -4.87 -25.74
N SER A 134 0.31 -4.73 -24.47
CA SER A 134 -0.52 -3.96 -23.53
C SER A 134 0.26 -3.60 -22.27
N ASN A 135 0.25 -2.29 -21.97
CA ASN A 135 0.52 -1.67 -20.67
C ASN A 135 1.98 -1.38 -20.29
N GLU A 136 2.68 -0.73 -21.22
CA GLU A 136 3.88 0.08 -20.95
C GLU A 136 3.53 1.45 -20.34
N LEU A 137 2.68 1.50 -19.31
CA LEU A 137 2.26 2.77 -18.69
C LEU A 137 2.18 2.70 -17.16
N GLN A 138 3.33 2.61 -16.49
CA GLN A 138 3.48 3.22 -15.16
C GLN A 138 4.92 3.34 -14.61
N TRP A 139 5.97 3.05 -15.39
CA TRP A 139 7.32 2.94 -14.83
C TRP A 139 8.18 4.22 -14.80
N ASN A 140 7.64 5.36 -15.26
CA ASN A 140 8.44 6.59 -15.42
C ASN A 140 8.06 7.77 -14.51
N ILE A 141 7.03 7.66 -13.64
CA ILE A 141 6.55 8.83 -12.88
C ILE A 141 7.23 9.01 -11.50
N MET A 142 7.91 8.01 -10.93
CA MET A 142 8.54 8.16 -9.60
C MET A 142 10.08 8.26 -9.58
N SER A 143 10.79 7.89 -10.65
CA SER A 143 12.25 7.99 -10.67
C SER A 143 12.72 9.29 -11.34
N GLY A 144 12.48 10.40 -10.66
CA GLY A 144 13.05 11.69 -11.01
C GLY A 144 14.54 11.73 -10.69
N ARG A 145 15.38 11.53 -11.72
CA ARG A 145 16.84 11.81 -11.81
C ARG A 145 17.78 10.95 -10.95
N SER A 146 18.54 10.07 -11.62
CA SER A 146 20.00 10.23 -11.67
C SER A 146 20.59 9.47 -12.87
N GLN A 147 21.48 10.17 -13.57
CA GLN A 147 22.23 9.68 -14.73
C GLN A 147 23.15 8.51 -14.36
N GLY A 148 23.28 7.59 -15.32
CA GLY A 148 24.48 6.84 -15.67
C GLY A 148 25.43 6.39 -14.55
N GLY A 149 25.29 5.14 -14.12
CA GLY A 149 26.29 4.44 -13.33
C GLY A 149 25.81 3.05 -12.94
N VAL A 150 26.68 2.05 -13.10
CA VAL A 150 26.57 0.63 -12.69
C VAL A 150 25.37 0.33 -11.78
N ILE A 151 24.41 -0.47 -12.27
CA ILE A 151 23.15 -0.80 -11.58
C ILE A 151 23.45 -1.72 -10.38
N GLY A 152 23.90 -1.13 -9.27
CA GLY A 152 23.66 -1.67 -7.94
C GLY A 152 22.22 -1.36 -7.50
N PRO A 153 21.67 -2.09 -6.52
CA PRO A 153 20.35 -1.80 -6.00
C PRO A 153 20.30 -0.34 -5.52
N THR A 154 19.28 0.42 -5.93
CA THR A 154 19.15 1.83 -5.51
C THR A 154 18.91 1.91 -4.01
N LYS A 155 19.17 3.09 -3.41
CA LYS A 155 18.90 3.30 -1.97
C LYS A 155 17.43 3.06 -1.64
N GLU A 156 16.53 3.42 -2.55
CA GLU A 156 15.09 3.16 -2.43
C GLU A 156 14.80 1.66 -2.45
N GLN A 157 15.41 0.89 -3.35
CA GLN A 157 15.24 -0.57 -3.39
C GLN A 157 15.70 -1.25 -2.10
N ARG A 158 16.85 -0.84 -1.54
CA ARG A 158 17.32 -1.35 -0.25
C ARG A 158 16.34 -1.01 0.87
N MET A 159 15.84 0.23 0.92
CA MET A 159 14.85 0.65 1.91
C MET A 159 13.55 -0.15 1.80
N ILE A 160 13.09 -0.43 0.58
CA ILE A 160 11.90 -1.26 0.34
C ILE A 160 12.14 -2.68 0.86
N VAL A 161 13.26 -3.31 0.52
CA VAL A 161 13.60 -4.67 1.00
C VAL A 161 13.65 -4.73 2.52
N GLU A 162 14.37 -3.82 3.18
CA GLU A 162 14.48 -3.79 4.64
C GLU A 162 13.10 -3.65 5.31
N ASN A 163 12.24 -2.78 4.76
CA ASN A 163 10.88 -2.60 5.27
C ASN A 163 10.01 -3.84 5.03
N LEU A 164 10.04 -4.45 3.84
CA LEU A 164 9.27 -5.66 3.54
C LEU A 164 9.69 -6.81 4.45
N VAL A 165 10.99 -6.99 4.68
CA VAL A 165 11.53 -8.00 5.60
C VAL A 165 11.01 -7.77 7.02
N SER A 166 10.95 -6.52 7.49
CA SER A 166 10.45 -6.18 8.82
C SER A 166 8.97 -6.53 9.05
N ILE A 167 8.19 -6.60 7.96
CA ILE A 167 6.75 -6.90 8.01
C ILE A 167 6.41 -8.32 7.56
N LEU A 168 7.38 -9.20 7.32
CA LEU A 168 7.09 -10.60 6.98
C LEU A 168 6.31 -11.30 8.13
N PRO A 169 5.31 -12.15 7.81
CA PRO A 169 4.70 -13.01 8.82
C PRO A 169 5.69 -14.08 9.31
N PRO A 170 5.72 -14.40 10.62
CA PRO A 170 6.66 -15.39 11.16
C PRO A 170 6.30 -16.85 10.82
N GLN A 171 5.10 -17.11 10.26
CA GLN A 171 4.66 -18.46 9.93
C GLN A 171 5.40 -19.00 8.69
N LYS A 172 5.88 -20.25 8.77
CA LYS A 172 6.79 -20.89 7.81
C LYS A 172 6.19 -21.13 6.40
N GLU A 173 4.93 -20.81 6.18
CA GLU A 173 4.21 -21.03 4.90
C GLU A 173 3.44 -19.80 4.42
N ALA A 174 3.52 -18.67 5.14
CA ALA A 174 2.80 -17.47 4.78
C ALA A 174 3.35 -16.81 3.50
N VAL A 175 4.62 -17.05 3.17
CA VAL A 175 5.34 -16.46 2.03
C VAL A 175 6.11 -17.55 1.30
N SER A 176 6.10 -17.53 -0.03
CA SER A 176 6.83 -18.51 -0.83
C SER A 176 8.34 -18.42 -0.57
N SER A 177 9.00 -19.57 -0.43
CA SER A 177 10.47 -19.63 -0.29
C SER A 177 11.23 -19.12 -1.52
N LYS A 178 10.55 -18.92 -2.65
CA LYS A 178 11.13 -18.30 -3.86
C LYS A 178 11.20 -16.78 -3.79
N PHE A 179 10.45 -16.17 -2.87
CA PHE A 179 10.42 -14.72 -2.66
C PHE A 179 11.47 -14.25 -1.64
N LEU A 180 11.85 -15.12 -0.69
CA LEU A 180 12.94 -14.90 0.27
C LEU A 180 14.30 -15.22 -0.37
#